data_AF-A0A846YBE6-F1
#
_entry.id   AF-A0A846YBE6-F1
#
_cell.length_a   1.000
_cell.length_b   1.000
_cell.length_c   1.000
_cell.angle_alpha   90.00
_cell.angle_beta   90.00
_cell.angle_gamma   90.00
#
_symmetry.space_group_name_H-M   'P 1'
#
loop_
_entity.id
_entity.type
_entity.pdbx_description
1 polymer ?
#
loop_
_entity_poly.entity_id
_entity_poly.type
_entity_poly.pdbx_seq_one_letter_code
_entity_poly.pdbx_strand_id
1 'polypeptide(L)' 'MNIVIDPLRQEKGLGSAALKAVFDHPELADVVTLGGSVDVRNTASLGMLRKLGYVPSGPAVQGMIPFTIPGPAERVHGRP' A
#
# COMPACT_ATOMS: atom_id res chain seq x y z
N MET A 1 5.54 5.15 4.62
CA MET A 1 6.58 4.09 4.53
C MET A 1 7.33 4.25 3.23
N ASN A 2 8.66 4.16 3.25
CA ASN A 2 9.48 4.15 2.03
C ASN A 2 10.10 2.75 1.87
N ILE A 3 9.71 2.01 0.83
CA ILE A 3 10.28 0.69 0.53
C ILE A 3 11.28 0.87 -0.61
N VAL A 4 12.56 0.61 -0.33
CA VAL A 4 13.62 0.61 -1.33
C VAL A 4 13.97 -0.83 -1.66
N ILE A 5 13.73 -1.24 -2.91
CA ILE A 5 14.10 -2.57 -3.42
C ILE A 5 15.40 -2.42 -4.20
N ASP A 6 16.35 -3.33 -3.94
CA ASP A 6 17.57 -3.49 -4.75
C ASP A 6 17.22 -3.49 -6.25
N PRO A 7 17.78 -2.58 -7.06
CA PRO A 7 17.54 -2.50 -8.50
C PRO A 7 17.70 -3.83 -9.23
N LEU A 8 18.67 -4.68 -8.84
CA LEU A 8 18.92 -5.99 -9.45
C LEU A 8 17.84 -7.03 -9.13
N ARG A 9 16.93 -6.69 -8.21
CA ARG A 9 15.84 -7.55 -7.73
C ARG A 9 14.47 -6.91 -7.94
N GLN A 10 14.40 -5.78 -8.65
CA GLN A 10 13.14 -5.21 -9.09
C GLN A 10 12.36 -6.22 -9.94
N GLU A 11 11.04 -6.05 -10.02
CA GLU A 11 10.12 -6.91 -10.78
C GLU A 11 9.92 -8.35 -10.25
N LYS A 12 10.67 -8.78 -9.22
CA LYS A 12 10.49 -10.09 -8.57
C LYS A 12 9.34 -10.13 -7.55
N GLY A 13 8.43 -9.15 -7.58
CA GLY A 13 7.31 -9.06 -6.65
C GLY A 13 7.67 -8.71 -5.20
N LEU A 14 8.92 -8.36 -4.90
CA LEU A 14 9.39 -8.10 -3.53
C LEU A 14 8.69 -6.92 -2.86
N GLY A 15 8.41 -5.85 -3.60
CA GLY A 15 7.64 -4.71 -3.10
C GLY A 15 6.23 -5.14 -2.68
N SER A 16 5.56 -5.93 -3.51
CA SER A 16 4.23 -6.45 -3.21
C SER A 16 4.23 -7.39 -2.01
N ALA A 17 5.25 -8.24 -1.88
CA ALA A 17 5.39 -9.16 -0.75
C ALA A 17 5.66 -8.41 0.56
N ALA A 18 6.55 -7.40 0.54
CA ALA A 18 6.82 -6.57 1.71
C ALA A 18 5.58 -5.78 2.14
N LEU A 19 4.87 -5.20 1.17
CA LEU A 19 3.65 -4.46 1.43
C LEU A 19 2.54 -5.38 1.96
N LYS A 20 2.39 -6.58 1.38
CA LYS A 20 1.48 -7.62 1.87
C LYS A 20 1.83 -8.08 3.28
N ALA A 21 3.11 -8.26 3.61
CA ALA A 21 3.53 -8.65 4.96
C ALA A 21 3.16 -7.60 6.02
N VAL A 22 3.33 -6.31 5.69
CA VAL A 22 2.88 -5.20 6.56
C VAL A 22 1.36 -5.20 6.75
N PHE A 23 0.60 -5.63 5.73
CA PHE A 23 -0.86 -5.71 5.81
C PHE A 23 -1.39 -6.99 6.47
N ASP A 24 -0.68 -8.10 6.33
CA ASP A 24 -1.04 -9.41 6.87
C ASP A 24 -0.63 -9.58 8.33
N HIS A 25 0.40 -8.84 8.77
CA HIS A 25 0.87 -8.80 10.17
C HIS A 25 0.71 -7.44 10.84
N PRO A 26 -0.50 -6.89 10.84
CA PRO A 26 -0.69 -5.53 11.24
C PRO A 26 -0.74 -5.34 12.78
N GLU A 27 -0.77 -6.43 13.54
CA GLU A 27 -0.42 -6.50 14.96
C GLU A 27 1.01 -6.00 15.24
N LEU A 28 1.92 -6.08 14.24
CA LEU A 28 3.29 -5.61 14.38
C LEU A 28 3.39 -4.07 14.35
N ALA A 29 2.34 -3.38 13.92
CA ALA A 29 2.35 -1.94 13.72
C ALA A 29 1.34 -1.17 14.59
N ASP A 30 0.39 -1.85 15.25
CA ASP A 30 -0.70 -1.24 16.06
C ASP A 30 -1.34 0.00 15.40
N VAL A 31 -1.61 -0.11 14.09
CA VAL A 31 -2.13 0.99 13.27
C VAL A 31 -3.61 0.80 12.94
N VAL A 32 -4.41 1.84 13.19
CA VAL A 32 -5.84 1.88 12.85
C VAL A 32 -6.05 1.99 11.34
N THR A 33 -5.20 2.75 10.65
CA THR A 33 -5.26 2.96 9.20
C THR A 33 -3.85 3.19 8.65
N LEU A 34 -3.54 2.59 7.50
CA LEU A 34 -2.31 2.86 6.76
C LEU A 34 -2.62 3.80 5.58
N GLY A 35 -2.16 5.04 5.69
CA GLY A 35 -2.24 6.05 4.64
C GLY A 35 -0.93 6.20 3.88
N GLY A 36 -1.02 6.55 2.60
CA GLY A 36 0.13 6.88 1.78
C GLY A 36 -0.25 7.65 0.52
N SER A 37 0.75 8.13 -0.19
CA SER A 37 0.57 8.71 -1.51
C SER A 37 1.67 8.26 -2.45
N VAL A 38 1.32 8.09 -3.72
CA VAL A 38 2.23 7.60 -4.77
C VAL A 38 2.28 8.63 -5.90
N ASP A 39 3.48 9.02 -6.33
CA ASP A 39 3.65 9.91 -7.49
C ASP A 39 2.97 9.28 -8.71
N VAL A 40 2.18 10.06 -9.45
CA VAL A 40 1.42 9.62 -10.63
C VAL A 40 2.31 8.97 -11.71
N ARG A 41 3.60 9.30 -11.74
CA ARG A 41 4.60 8.75 -12.66
C ARG A 41 5.21 7.45 -12.15
N ASN A 42 5.01 7.09 -10.88
CA ASN A 42 5.49 5.83 -10.32
C ASN A 42 4.56 4.66 -10.68
N THR A 43 4.60 4.28 -11.96
CA THR A 43 3.76 3.23 -12.54
C THR A 43 3.95 1.87 -11.86
N ALA A 44 5.14 1.57 -11.35
CA ALA A 44 5.44 0.33 -10.63
C ALA A 44 4.64 0.24 -9.32
N SER A 45 4.70 1.27 -8.47
CA SER A 45 3.95 1.32 -7.21
C SER A 45 2.44 1.34 -7.45
N LEU A 46 1.98 2.09 -8.46
CA LEU A 46 0.56 2.09 -8.84
C LEU A 46 0.09 0.72 -9.33
N GLY A 47 0.90 0.03 -10.14
CA GLY A 47 0.62 -1.32 -10.60
C GLY A 47 0.56 -2.34 -9.45
N MET A 48 1.45 -2.21 -8.47
CA MET A 48 1.43 -3.03 -7.26
C MET A 48 0.15 -2.84 -6.45
N LEU A 49 -0.23 -1.59 -6.15
CA LEU A 49 -1.44 -1.30 -5.38
C LEU A 49 -2.71 -1.83 -6.08
N ARG A 50 -2.80 -1.66 -7.40
CA ARG A 50 -3.90 -2.23 -8.21
C ARG A 50 -3.96 -3.75 -8.14
N LYS A 51 -2.81 -4.44 -8.25
CA LYS A 51 -2.75 -5.92 -8.14
C LYS A 51 -3.20 -6.43 -6.77
N LEU A 52 -3.03 -5.62 -5.72
CA LEU A 52 -3.49 -5.93 -4.37
C LEU A 52 -4.95 -5.51 -4.12
N GLY A 53 -5.67 -5.02 -5.14
CA GLY A 53 -7.08 -4.64 -5.04
C GLY A 53 -7.32 -3.26 -4.44
N TYR A 54 -6.28 -2.45 -4.23
CA TYR A 54 -6.43 -1.13 -3.63
C TYR A 54 -6.80 -0.07 -4.67
N VAL A 55 -7.81 0.71 -4.32
CA VAL A 55 -8.28 1.86 -5.08
C VAL A 55 -7.77 3.16 -4.45
N PRO A 56 -7.52 4.22 -5.25
CA PRO A 56 -7.23 5.55 -4.71
C PRO A 56 -8.32 6.01 -3.74
N SER A 57 -7.93 6.64 -2.64
CA SER A 57 -8.88 7.22 -1.68
C SER A 57 -9.38 8.60 -2.08
N GLY A 58 -8.82 9.17 -3.16
CA GLY A 58 -9.20 10.47 -3.69
C GLY A 58 -8.46 10.83 -4.98
N PRO A 59 -8.71 12.04 -5.52
CA PRO A 59 -8.01 12.53 -6.70
C PRO A 59 -6.53 12.77 -6.41
N ALA A 60 -5.72 12.82 -7.47
CA ALA A 60 -4.32 13.21 -7.35
C ALA A 60 -4.21 14.67 -6.91
N VAL A 61 -3.39 14.94 -5.90
CA VAL A 61 -3.09 16.29 -5.42
C VAL A 61 -1.60 16.53 -5.61
N GLN A 62 -1.23 17.59 -6.33
CA GLN A 62 0.17 17.92 -6.63
C GLN A 62 0.99 16.75 -7.22
N GLY A 63 0.37 15.94 -8.09
CA GLY A 63 1.02 14.79 -8.72
C GLY A 63 1.14 13.55 -7.82
N MET A 64 0.49 13.53 -6.65
CA MET A 64 0.49 12.41 -5.73
C MET A 64 -0.92 11.82 -5.62
N ILE A 65 -1.08 10.53 -5.91
CA ILE A 65 -2.34 9.79 -5.74
C ILE A 65 -2.43 9.28 -4.30
N PRO A 66 -3.43 9.70 -3.51
CA PRO A 66 -3.61 9.20 -2.16
C PRO A 66 -4.22 7.79 -2.15
N PHE A 67 -3.77 6.98 -1.20
CA PHE A 67 -4.33 5.66 -0.91
C PHE A 67 -4.50 5.50 0.59
N THR A 68 -5.56 4.80 0.96
CA THR A 68 -5.87 4.49 2.35
C THR A 68 -6.22 3.02 2.43
N ILE A 69 -5.57 2.33 3.36
CA ILE A 69 -5.69 0.90 3.55
C ILE A 69 -6.20 0.69 4.97
N PRO A 70 -7.39 0.08 5.13
CA PRO A 70 -7.94 -0.20 6.44
C PRO A 70 -6.96 -1.04 7.26
N GLY A 71 -6.68 -0.57 8.46
CA GLY A 71 -5.93 -1.36 9.43
C GLY A 71 -6.77 -2.53 9.96
N PRO A 72 -6.21 -3.35 10.83
CA PRO A 72 -6.83 -4.59 11.33
C PRO A 72 -7.94 -4.27 12.29
N ALA A 73 -7.75 -3.21 13.08
CA ALA A 73 -8.73 -2.66 13.99
C ALA A 73 -10.05 -2.34 13.24
N GLU A 74 -9.95 -1.84 12.00
CA GLU A 74 -11.09 -1.61 11.11
C GLU A 74 -11.70 -2.91 10.56
N ARG A 75 -10.86 -3.91 10.18
CA ARG A 75 -11.36 -5.22 9.71
C ARG A 75 -12.11 -6.01 10.78
N VAL A 76 -11.75 -5.87 12.05
CA VAL A 76 -12.44 -6.53 13.18
C VAL A 76 -13.82 -5.90 13.45
N HIS A 77 -14.04 -4.65 13.04
CA HIS A 77 -15.31 -3.91 13.24
C HIS A 77 -16.20 -3.83 11.98
N GLY A 78 -15.72 -4.31 10.83
CA GLY A 78 -16.49 -4.44 9.61
C GLY A 78 -17.28 -5.75 9.58
N ARG A 79 -18.60 -5.64 9.64
CA ARG A 79 -19.56 -6.64 9.13
C ARG A 79 -19.12 -7.14 7.73
N PRO A 80 -19.51 -8.39 7.34
CA PRO A 80 -18.96 -9.16 6.21
C PRO A 80 -18.75 -8.38 4.91
#